data_AF-A0A1U7GGY4-F1
#
_entry.id   AF-A0A1U7GGY4-F1
#
_cell.length_a   1.000
_cell.length_b   1.000
_cell.length_c   1.000
_cell.angle_alpha   90.00
_cell.angle_beta   90.00
_cell.angle_gamma   90.00
#
_symmetry.space_group_name_H-M   'P 1'
#
loop_
_entity.id
_entity.type
_entity.pdbx_description
1 polymer ?
#
loop_
_entity_poly.entity_id
_entity_poly.type
_entity_poly.pdbx_seq_one_letter_code
_entity_poly.pdbx_strand_id
1 'polypeptide(L)'
;MNTPTPSIARRSDLDALRAVAMLLGIALHASLSFFPSMWVVADRSQDAAFGVLFSAIHGFRMPTFFVMSGFFAAMLLHRLGPGATVKHRFRRVFLPMLLGLATVVPLTNGIFAVAMSSASAKADAAPAAEGTDAIGGAAAAGDLEAIGRHLDRGADVDAASGDYRLTPLHRAALGDHAEAAGLLLDRGADADAAAIDGGTPLHAAAFVGHDAVVATLLEHGADVNAVNGRGATPLDNATIDAPTTLYYASLLKLPVVEEGLGDRKAAIVAMLRAKGAGPGRQAGLVDLLTQLPVFSHLWFLWFLWWLTLGLAAVAAIGSRLPRPRIPERLVVTPARYLWLAPLTMIPQWFMGDGGASPIFGPDTSSGLLPIPHVLAYYAIFFGFGALDYRFDARAGRVGSPWWPPLAIGLLVAFPLGMALATGWPAPLAGALAGLDLTARRVLSVASQAAYPWLMTFGLMGLFRRLFSAESPTMRYLSDSAYWLYLAHLPLIVAAQYAVRDWPIAAPAKFALIVVAATAFLLLTYRSMVRYTWIGRMLNGPRERPARPESA
;
A
#
# COMPACT_ATOMS: atom_id res chain seq x y z
N MET A 1 -47.03 -22.33 -4.85
CA MET A 1 -47.31 -21.16 -4.01
C MET A 1 -46.07 -20.29 -3.99
N ASN A 2 -46.08 -19.19 -4.74
CA ASN A 2 -45.04 -18.17 -4.68
C ASN A 2 -45.17 -17.45 -3.34
N THR A 3 -44.35 -17.83 -2.36
CA THR A 3 -44.14 -16.96 -1.20
C THR A 3 -43.51 -15.66 -1.73
N PRO A 4 -44.14 -14.50 -1.51
CA PRO A 4 -43.54 -13.23 -1.92
C PRO A 4 -42.18 -13.12 -1.25
N THR A 5 -41.13 -12.97 -2.06
CA THR A 5 -39.77 -12.76 -1.56
C THR A 5 -39.82 -11.51 -0.68
N PRO A 6 -39.50 -11.61 0.62
CA PRO A 6 -39.53 -10.43 1.48
C PRO A 6 -38.59 -9.38 0.86
N SER A 7 -39.11 -8.18 0.63
CA SER A 7 -38.30 -7.07 0.12
C SER A 7 -37.21 -6.81 1.14
N ILE A 8 -35.98 -7.25 0.85
CA ILE A 8 -34.84 -6.98 1.74
C ILE A 8 -34.74 -5.46 1.86
N ALA A 9 -35.03 -4.95 3.06
CA ALA A 9 -34.97 -3.54 3.37
C ALA A 9 -33.57 -3.02 3.04
N ARG A 10 -33.51 -1.84 2.41
CA ARG A 10 -32.24 -1.27 1.98
C ARG A 10 -31.36 -0.97 3.20
N ARG A 11 -30.08 -1.35 3.11
CA ARG A 11 -29.08 -1.14 4.16
C ARG A 11 -28.46 0.25 4.05
N SER A 12 -29.18 1.27 4.51
CA SER A 12 -28.73 2.68 4.53
C SER A 12 -27.43 2.86 5.31
N ASP A 13 -27.26 2.08 6.38
CA ASP A 13 -26.06 2.02 7.20
C ASP A 13 -24.84 1.57 6.40
N LEU A 14 -24.98 0.50 5.62
CA LEU A 14 -23.93 0.02 4.74
C LEU A 14 -23.68 1.02 3.60
N ASP A 15 -24.72 1.57 2.98
CA ASP A 15 -24.54 2.59 1.94
C ASP A 15 -23.71 3.80 2.43
N ALA A 16 -23.97 4.26 3.66
CA ALA A 16 -23.21 5.33 4.31
C ALA A 16 -21.76 4.91 4.63
N LEU A 17 -21.54 3.69 5.14
CA LEU A 17 -20.20 3.19 5.44
C LEU A 17 -19.34 3.10 4.17
N ARG A 18 -19.91 2.60 3.06
CA ARG A 18 -19.24 2.56 1.75
C ARG A 18 -18.87 3.96 1.26
N ALA A 19 -19.76 4.92 1.47
CA ALA A 19 -19.57 6.31 1.06
C ALA A 19 -18.43 6.97 1.83
N VAL A 20 -18.41 6.82 3.16
CA VAL A 20 -17.35 7.37 4.01
C VAL A 20 -16.01 6.67 3.76
N ALA A 21 -16.01 5.35 3.62
CA ALA A 21 -14.80 4.61 3.26
C ALA A 21 -14.21 5.12 1.94
N MET A 22 -15.05 5.58 0.99
CA MET A 22 -14.55 6.17 -0.26
C MET A 22 -13.87 7.52 0.01
N LEU A 23 -14.49 8.41 0.79
CA LEU A 23 -13.89 9.69 1.16
C LEU A 23 -12.56 9.53 1.91
N LEU A 24 -12.46 8.53 2.78
CA LEU A 24 -11.19 8.19 3.44
C LEU A 24 -10.10 7.80 2.43
N GLY A 25 -10.45 7.24 1.27
CA GLY A 25 -9.49 6.97 0.21
C GLY A 25 -8.94 8.24 -0.43
N ILE A 26 -9.78 9.26 -0.60
CA ILE A 26 -9.33 10.57 -1.10
C ILE A 26 -8.39 11.22 -0.08
N ALA A 27 -8.74 11.18 1.21
CA ALA A 27 -7.89 11.64 2.30
C ALA A 27 -6.54 10.89 2.34
N LEU A 28 -6.56 9.57 2.20
CA LEU A 28 -5.34 8.76 2.17
C LEU A 28 -4.40 9.15 1.03
N HIS A 29 -4.89 9.34 -0.20
CA HIS A 29 -4.01 9.76 -1.29
C HIS A 29 -3.55 11.22 -1.15
N ALA A 30 -4.39 12.09 -0.59
CA ALA A 30 -4.01 13.46 -0.31
C ALA A 30 -2.87 13.56 0.72
N SER A 31 -2.80 12.64 1.69
CA SER A 31 -1.75 12.65 2.71
C SER A 31 -0.37 12.24 2.19
N LEU A 32 -0.29 11.49 1.08
CA LEU A 32 0.96 10.92 0.54
C LEU A 32 2.03 11.96 0.20
N SER A 33 1.66 13.22 -0.08
CA SER A 33 2.64 14.28 -0.34
C SER A 33 3.23 14.91 0.91
N PHE A 34 2.69 14.64 2.11
CA PHE A 34 3.03 15.36 3.34
C PHE A 34 3.85 14.53 4.34
N PHE A 35 4.28 13.33 3.99
CA PHE A 35 5.27 12.57 4.75
C PHE A 35 6.21 11.84 3.80
N PRO A 36 7.44 11.47 4.24
CA PRO A 36 8.37 10.73 3.40
C PRO A 36 7.74 9.42 2.91
N SER A 37 7.48 9.35 1.61
CA SER A 37 6.88 8.19 0.95
C SER A 37 7.33 8.12 -0.51
N MET A 38 7.19 6.95 -1.15
CA MET A 38 7.50 6.73 -2.57
C MET A 38 6.43 7.36 -3.49
N TRP A 39 6.08 8.62 -3.23
CA TRP A 39 5.05 9.38 -3.94
C TRP A 39 5.67 10.40 -4.88
N VAL A 40 5.02 10.64 -6.01
CA VAL A 40 5.58 11.47 -7.10
C VAL A 40 5.67 12.97 -6.76
N VAL A 41 4.84 13.43 -5.81
CA VAL A 41 4.87 14.82 -5.33
C VAL A 41 5.22 14.82 -3.86
N ALA A 42 6.38 15.39 -3.52
CA ALA A 42 6.72 15.74 -2.15
C ALA A 42 6.40 17.23 -1.90
N ASP A 43 5.61 17.50 -0.88
CA ASP A 43 5.33 18.86 -0.40
C ASP A 43 6.53 19.40 0.40
N ARG A 44 6.76 20.72 0.40
CA ARG A 44 7.86 21.32 1.19
C ARG A 44 7.68 21.20 2.72
N SER A 45 6.44 21.00 3.17
CA SER A 45 6.02 20.94 4.56
C SER A 45 5.66 19.50 4.91
N GLN A 46 6.67 18.73 5.29
CA GLN A 46 6.54 17.33 5.72
C GLN A 46 6.18 17.25 7.22
N ASP A 47 5.30 16.30 7.58
CA ASP A 47 4.89 16.03 8.96
C ASP A 47 4.57 14.53 9.13
N ALA A 48 5.25 13.88 10.07
CA ALA A 48 5.11 12.45 10.36
C ALA A 48 3.68 12.05 10.79
N ALA A 49 2.87 12.99 11.30
CA ALA A 49 1.47 12.73 11.62
C ALA A 49 0.65 12.27 10.39
N PHE A 50 1.02 12.71 9.18
CA PHE A 50 0.38 12.23 7.94
C PHE A 50 0.73 10.78 7.62
N GLY A 51 1.92 10.30 7.99
CA GLY A 51 2.28 8.89 7.87
C GLY A 51 1.43 8.01 8.81
N VAL A 52 1.18 8.48 10.04
CA VAL A 52 0.27 7.82 10.99
C VAL A 52 -1.17 7.81 10.46
N LEU A 53 -1.64 8.95 9.94
CA LEU A 53 -2.97 9.07 9.32
C LEU A 53 -3.13 8.10 8.14
N PHE A 54 -2.11 8.06 7.27
CA PHE A 54 -2.05 7.14 6.14
C PHE A 54 -2.19 5.69 6.61
N SER A 55 -1.33 5.25 7.53
CA SER A 55 -1.33 3.88 8.06
C SER A 55 -2.65 3.51 8.73
N ALA A 56 -3.23 4.43 9.51
CA ALA A 56 -4.53 4.23 10.14
C ALA A 56 -5.62 3.95 9.09
N ILE A 57 -5.70 4.75 8.03
CA ILE A 57 -6.70 4.54 6.98
C ILE A 57 -6.38 3.29 6.14
N HIS A 58 -5.13 3.14 5.71
CA HIS A 58 -4.65 2.05 4.85
C HIS A 58 -4.93 0.68 5.46
N GLY A 59 -4.67 0.54 6.77
CA GLY A 59 -4.78 -0.73 7.48
C GLY A 59 -6.19 -1.34 7.57
N PHE A 60 -7.27 -0.57 7.40
CA PHE A 60 -8.64 -1.13 7.45
C PHE A 60 -9.56 -0.77 6.29
N ARG A 61 -9.31 0.32 5.56
CA ARG A 61 -10.28 0.85 4.58
C ARG A 61 -10.61 -0.17 3.50
N MET A 62 -9.59 -0.77 2.88
CA MET A 62 -9.77 -1.76 1.81
C MET A 62 -10.45 -3.04 2.33
N PRO A 63 -10.01 -3.64 3.45
CA PRO A 63 -10.73 -4.73 4.11
C PRO A 63 -12.22 -4.45 4.33
N THR A 64 -12.57 -3.28 4.87
CA THR A 64 -13.97 -2.87 5.05
C THR A 64 -14.72 -2.87 3.72
N PHE A 65 -14.16 -2.28 2.65
CA PHE A 65 -14.77 -2.31 1.32
C PHE A 65 -15.04 -3.72 0.79
N PHE A 66 -14.11 -4.66 1.01
CA PHE A 66 -14.29 -6.04 0.57
C PHE A 66 -15.40 -6.76 1.33
N VAL A 67 -15.53 -6.54 2.66
CA VAL A 67 -16.69 -7.05 3.43
C VAL A 67 -18.00 -6.53 2.85
N MET A 68 -18.11 -5.23 2.62
CA MET A 68 -19.32 -4.65 2.03
C MET A 68 -19.61 -5.19 0.63
N SER A 69 -18.56 -5.32 -0.18
CA SER A 69 -18.66 -5.82 -1.55
C SER A 69 -19.11 -7.28 -1.59
N GLY A 70 -18.61 -8.11 -0.67
CA GLY A 70 -19.04 -9.49 -0.48
C GLY A 70 -20.51 -9.60 -0.09
N PHE A 71 -20.95 -8.75 0.85
CA PHE A 71 -22.35 -8.67 1.27
C PHE A 71 -23.28 -8.38 0.08
N PHE A 72 -22.98 -7.32 -0.68
CA PHE A 72 -23.80 -6.94 -1.84
C PHE A 72 -23.70 -7.94 -2.99
N ALA A 73 -22.54 -8.58 -3.19
CA ALA A 73 -22.39 -9.64 -4.19
C ALA A 73 -23.21 -10.88 -3.84
N ALA A 74 -23.26 -11.28 -2.56
CA ALA A 74 -24.12 -12.36 -2.09
C ALA A 74 -25.61 -12.01 -2.20
N MET A 75 -25.98 -10.76 -1.92
CA MET A 75 -27.35 -10.27 -2.14
C MET A 75 -27.75 -10.37 -3.62
N LEU A 76 -26.88 -9.96 -4.54
CA LEU A 76 -27.13 -10.09 -5.99
C LEU A 76 -27.20 -11.56 -6.40
N LEU A 77 -26.29 -12.40 -5.91
CA LEU A 77 -26.27 -13.83 -6.17
C LEU A 77 -27.58 -14.50 -5.74
N HIS A 78 -28.11 -14.14 -4.57
CA HIS A 78 -29.39 -14.64 -4.09
C HIS A 78 -30.56 -14.20 -4.96
N ARG A 79 -30.55 -12.94 -5.45
CA ARG A 79 -31.64 -12.37 -6.26
C ARG A 79 -31.63 -12.80 -7.73
N LEU A 80 -30.44 -12.95 -8.32
CA LEU A 80 -30.26 -13.10 -9.78
C LEU A 80 -29.69 -14.47 -10.17
N GLY A 81 -29.10 -15.21 -9.24
CA GLY A 81 -28.32 -16.41 -9.53
C GLY A 81 -26.91 -16.11 -10.07
N PRO A 82 -26.06 -17.14 -10.23
CA PRO A 82 -24.62 -16.98 -10.49
C PRO A 82 -24.33 -16.33 -11.85
N GLY A 83 -24.92 -16.84 -12.94
CA GLY A 83 -24.65 -16.32 -14.29
C GLY A 83 -25.06 -14.86 -14.47
N ALA A 84 -26.26 -14.48 -14.00
CA ALA A 84 -26.72 -13.10 -14.08
C ALA A 84 -25.95 -12.16 -13.15
N THR A 85 -25.48 -12.64 -12.00
CA THR A 85 -24.58 -11.86 -11.12
C THR A 85 -23.26 -11.57 -11.80
N VAL A 86 -22.63 -12.56 -12.44
CA VAL A 86 -21.40 -12.34 -13.21
C VAL A 86 -21.64 -11.33 -14.32
N LYS A 87 -22.70 -11.48 -15.12
CA LYS A 87 -23.07 -10.53 -16.18
C LYS A 87 -23.30 -9.11 -15.64
N HIS A 88 -23.97 -8.98 -14.50
CA HIS A 88 -24.20 -7.70 -13.84
C HIS A 88 -22.88 -7.05 -13.40
N ARG A 89 -21.99 -7.82 -12.76
CA ARG A 89 -20.72 -7.30 -12.23
C ARG A 89 -19.70 -7.04 -13.35
N PHE A 90 -19.73 -7.80 -14.43
CA PHE A 90 -18.96 -7.52 -15.64
C PHE A 90 -19.27 -6.10 -16.16
N ARG A 91 -20.55 -5.76 -16.31
CA ARG A 91 -20.98 -4.44 -16.80
C ARG A 91 -20.66 -3.30 -15.84
N ARG A 92 -20.64 -3.55 -14.52
CA ARG A 92 -20.55 -2.51 -13.48
C ARG A 92 -19.21 -2.41 -12.75
N VAL A 93 -18.33 -3.39 -12.94
CA VAL A 93 -17.01 -3.44 -12.29
C VAL A 93 -15.94 -3.57 -13.37
N PHE A 94 -16.00 -4.63 -14.19
CA PHE A 94 -14.97 -4.92 -15.18
C PHE A 94 -14.93 -3.90 -16.32
N LEU A 95 -16.07 -3.56 -16.92
CA LEU A 95 -16.10 -2.60 -18.03
C LEU A 95 -15.68 -1.17 -17.61
N PRO A 96 -16.16 -0.61 -16.47
CA PRO A 96 -15.62 0.65 -15.96
C PRO A 96 -14.12 0.63 -15.65
N MET A 97 -13.60 -0.50 -15.16
CA MET A 97 -12.17 -0.66 -14.92
C MET A 97 -11.37 -0.59 -16.22
N LEU A 98 -11.82 -1.27 -17.28
CA LEU A 98 -11.18 -1.17 -18.61
C LEU A 98 -11.23 0.25 -19.16
N LEU A 99 -12.35 0.96 -18.99
CA LEU A 99 -12.44 2.37 -19.36
C LEU A 99 -11.42 3.21 -18.58
N GLY A 100 -11.30 2.99 -17.27
CA GLY A 100 -10.30 3.64 -16.42
C GLY A 100 -8.87 3.36 -16.86
N LEU A 101 -8.58 2.12 -17.26
CA LEU A 101 -7.26 1.73 -17.77
C LEU A 101 -6.91 2.45 -19.07
N ALA A 102 -7.89 2.68 -19.95
CA ALA A 102 -7.67 3.39 -21.21
C ALA A 102 -7.65 4.92 -21.07
N THR A 103 -8.14 5.48 -19.95
CA THR A 103 -8.34 6.94 -19.80
C THR A 103 -7.64 7.52 -18.58
N VAL A 104 -8.02 7.07 -17.38
CA VAL A 104 -7.50 7.59 -16.11
C VAL A 104 -6.05 7.21 -15.89
N VAL A 105 -5.66 5.96 -16.15
CA VAL A 105 -4.27 5.51 -15.92
C VAL A 105 -3.27 6.29 -16.78
N PRO A 106 -3.47 6.46 -18.10
CA PRO A 106 -2.62 7.32 -18.92
C PRO A 106 -2.59 8.77 -18.43
N LEU A 107 -3.73 9.32 -18.00
CA LEU A 107 -3.80 10.67 -17.46
C LEU A 107 -2.97 10.81 -16.17
N THR A 108 -3.10 9.87 -15.22
CA THR A 108 -2.28 9.84 -14.01
C THR A 108 -0.81 9.75 -14.36
N ASN A 109 -0.42 8.85 -15.27
CA ASN A 109 0.96 8.67 -15.70
C ASN A 109 1.53 9.93 -16.38
N GLY A 110 0.72 10.63 -17.18
CA GLY A 110 1.10 11.91 -17.78
C GLY A 110 1.37 13.00 -16.74
N ILE A 111 0.50 13.11 -15.73
CA ILE A 111 0.71 14.05 -14.61
C ILE A 111 1.95 13.66 -13.80
N PHE A 112 2.18 12.37 -13.59
CA PHE A 112 3.38 11.85 -12.92
C PHE A 112 4.65 12.25 -13.69
N ALA A 113 4.65 12.09 -15.01
CA ALA A 113 5.78 12.47 -15.85
C ALA A 113 6.10 13.97 -15.75
N VAL A 114 5.07 14.83 -15.75
CA VAL A 114 5.24 16.29 -15.57
C VAL A 114 5.75 16.62 -14.16
N ALA A 115 5.21 15.97 -13.12
CA ALA A 115 5.67 16.19 -11.75
C ALA A 115 7.14 15.80 -11.58
N MET A 116 7.53 14.64 -12.10
CA MET A 116 8.91 14.12 -12.08
C MET A 116 9.89 15.01 -12.86
N SER A 117 9.54 15.43 -14.08
CA SER A 117 10.43 16.26 -14.90
C SER A 117 10.69 17.62 -14.26
N SER A 118 9.69 18.21 -13.61
CA SER A 118 9.85 19.46 -12.85
C SER A 118 10.75 19.29 -11.62
N ALA A 119 10.74 18.12 -10.99
CA ALA A 119 11.56 17.83 -9.82
C ALA A 119 13.04 17.68 -10.22
N SER A 120 13.30 17.00 -11.36
CA SER A 120 14.64 16.89 -11.94
C SER A 120 15.21 18.26 -12.33
N ALA A 121 14.45 19.09 -13.02
CA ALA A 121 14.92 20.41 -13.45
C ALA A 121 15.23 21.39 -12.29
N LYS A 122 14.55 21.22 -11.14
CA LYS A 122 14.81 22.02 -9.93
C LYS A 122 15.99 21.46 -9.13
N ALA A 123 16.31 20.18 -9.30
CA ALA A 123 17.43 19.49 -8.65
C ALA A 123 18.80 19.89 -9.22
N ASP A 124 18.87 20.26 -10.52
CA ASP A 124 20.08 20.80 -11.17
C ASP A 124 20.42 22.23 -10.70
N ALA A 125 19.51 22.88 -9.96
CA ALA A 125 19.62 24.26 -9.48
C ALA A 125 19.76 24.38 -7.96
N ALA A 126 19.82 23.27 -7.21
CA ALA A 126 19.91 23.28 -5.75
C ALA A 126 21.33 22.92 -5.28
N PRO A 127 21.98 23.75 -4.43
CA PRO A 127 23.22 23.34 -3.78
C PRO A 127 22.94 22.15 -2.84
N ALA A 128 23.92 21.26 -2.72
CA ALA A 128 23.88 20.11 -1.83
C ALA A 128 23.47 20.55 -0.41
N ALA A 129 22.45 19.90 0.15
CA ALA A 129 21.93 20.25 1.46
C ALA A 129 22.99 20.02 2.54
N GLU A 130 23.46 21.11 3.13
CA GLU A 130 24.28 21.13 4.34
C GLU A 130 23.49 20.52 5.52
N GLY A 131 24.10 19.52 6.15
CA GLY A 131 23.57 18.78 7.31
C GLY A 131 24.69 17.97 7.97
N THR A 132 25.78 18.66 8.32
CA THR A 132 26.99 18.12 8.94
C THR A 132 26.79 17.91 10.45
N ASP A 133 26.35 16.72 10.90
CA ASP A 133 26.76 16.15 12.20
C ASP A 133 26.34 14.67 12.41
N ALA A 134 26.38 13.84 11.36
CA ALA A 134 26.06 12.42 11.47
C ALA A 134 27.08 11.55 10.72
N ILE A 135 27.42 10.39 11.31
CA ILE A 135 28.38 9.41 10.75
C ILE A 135 28.06 9.03 9.30
N GLY A 136 26.77 8.96 8.92
CA GLY A 136 26.35 8.67 7.55
C GLY A 136 26.67 9.77 6.53
N GLY A 137 26.77 11.03 6.96
CA GLY A 137 27.22 12.14 6.10
C GLY A 137 28.72 12.09 5.86
N ALA A 138 29.50 11.80 6.91
CA ALA A 138 30.94 11.60 6.80
C ALA A 138 31.28 10.40 5.90
N ALA A 139 30.56 9.28 6.05
CA ALA A 139 30.69 8.11 5.18
C ALA A 139 30.32 8.38 3.71
N ALA A 140 29.30 9.21 3.46
CA ALA A 140 28.92 9.62 2.11
C ALA A 140 29.95 10.55 1.43
N ALA A 141 30.80 11.21 2.21
CA ALA A 141 31.86 12.09 1.74
C ALA A 141 33.26 11.43 1.76
N GLY A 142 33.37 10.20 2.30
CA GLY A 142 34.64 9.51 2.48
C GLY A 142 35.55 10.14 3.55
N ASP A 143 35.01 10.94 4.47
CA ASP A 143 35.79 11.63 5.51
C ASP A 143 36.13 10.69 6.66
N LEU A 144 37.29 10.02 6.56
CA LEU A 144 37.78 9.05 7.54
C LEU A 144 37.95 9.66 8.94
N GLU A 145 38.40 10.92 9.04
CA GLU A 145 38.61 11.59 10.32
C GLU A 145 37.28 11.90 11.02
N ALA A 146 36.27 12.37 10.26
CA ALA A 146 34.94 12.58 10.82
C ALA A 146 34.28 11.25 11.23
N ILE A 147 34.39 10.19 10.42
CA ILE A 147 33.90 8.85 10.79
C ILE A 147 34.53 8.40 12.11
N GLY A 148 35.86 8.45 12.22
CA GLY A 148 36.59 8.08 13.43
C GLY A 148 36.12 8.89 14.65
N ARG A 149 36.05 10.22 14.52
CA ARG A 149 35.57 11.10 15.61
C ARG A 149 34.15 10.79 16.05
N HIS A 150 33.24 10.46 15.13
CA HIS A 150 31.86 10.10 15.49
C HIS A 150 31.80 8.78 16.25
N LEU A 151 32.54 7.76 15.79
CA LEU A 151 32.61 6.46 16.45
C LEU A 151 33.25 6.56 17.85
N ASP A 152 34.31 7.35 18.00
CA ASP A 152 34.98 7.56 19.28
C ASP A 152 34.07 8.30 20.29
N ARG A 153 33.09 9.06 19.80
CA ARG A 153 32.03 9.70 20.61
C ARG A 153 30.85 8.77 20.92
N GLY A 154 30.92 7.50 20.52
CA GLY A 154 29.88 6.50 20.76
C GLY A 154 28.73 6.52 19.76
N ALA A 155 28.94 7.06 18.55
CA ALA A 155 27.97 6.88 17.47
C ALA A 155 27.80 5.39 17.15
N ASP A 156 26.56 4.97 16.92
CA ASP A 156 26.27 3.63 16.42
C ASP A 156 26.81 3.49 14.98
N VAL A 157 27.67 2.50 14.76
CA VAL A 157 28.34 2.25 13.48
C VAL A 157 27.33 1.86 12.39
N ASP A 158 26.21 1.26 12.79
CA ASP A 158 25.12 0.85 11.91
C ASP A 158 23.92 1.80 11.96
N ALA A 159 24.13 3.05 12.42
CA ALA A 159 23.09 4.08 12.51
C ALA A 159 22.41 4.36 11.15
N ALA A 160 21.35 3.61 10.87
CA ALA A 160 20.56 3.73 9.66
C ALA A 160 19.80 5.06 9.64
N SER A 161 19.96 5.83 8.56
CA SER A 161 19.37 7.17 8.46
C SER A 161 18.85 7.50 7.06
N GLY A 162 17.92 8.46 7.01
CA GLY A 162 17.24 8.88 5.79
C GLY A 162 16.15 7.90 5.33
N ASP A 163 15.47 8.27 4.24
CA ASP A 163 14.24 7.60 3.77
C ASP A 163 14.44 6.14 3.37
N TYR A 164 15.67 5.76 3.00
CA TYR A 164 16.03 4.40 2.58
C TYR A 164 16.64 3.54 3.69
N ARG A 165 16.69 4.04 4.95
CA ARG A 165 17.33 3.36 6.09
C ARG A 165 18.75 2.89 5.78
N LEU A 166 19.54 3.75 5.14
CA LEU A 166 20.91 3.43 4.75
C LEU A 166 21.83 3.56 5.96
N THR A 167 22.61 2.52 6.25
CA THR A 167 23.72 2.59 7.21
C THR A 167 24.87 3.42 6.64
N PRO A 168 25.83 3.88 7.47
CA PRO A 168 27.04 4.53 6.98
C PRO A 168 27.77 3.69 5.92
N LEU A 169 27.79 2.37 6.07
CA LEU A 169 28.42 1.46 5.10
C LEU A 169 27.72 1.50 3.74
N HIS A 170 26.39 1.59 3.68
CA HIS A 170 25.68 1.83 2.41
C HIS A 170 26.06 3.16 1.76
N ARG A 171 26.24 4.22 2.56
CA ARG A 171 26.60 5.55 2.05
C ARG A 171 28.00 5.54 1.45
N ALA A 172 28.97 4.93 2.14
CA ALA A 172 30.31 4.71 1.59
C ALA A 172 30.27 3.86 0.31
N ALA A 173 29.42 2.82 0.29
CA ALA A 173 29.26 1.94 -0.87
C ALA A 173 28.59 2.61 -2.08
N LEU A 174 27.75 3.61 -1.87
CA LEU A 174 27.14 4.41 -2.93
C LEU A 174 28.08 5.54 -3.42
N GLY A 175 28.95 6.03 -2.53
CA GLY A 175 29.89 7.13 -2.78
C GLY A 175 31.25 6.75 -3.38
N ASP A 176 31.49 5.45 -3.62
CA ASP A 176 32.79 4.91 -4.07
C ASP A 176 33.94 5.12 -3.06
N HIS A 177 33.65 4.98 -1.76
CA HIS A 177 34.62 5.24 -0.69
C HIS A 177 35.10 3.94 -0.03
N ALA A 178 35.96 3.18 -0.73
CA ALA A 178 36.46 1.89 -0.26
C ALA A 178 37.18 1.97 1.10
N GLU A 179 38.01 2.99 1.32
CA GLU A 179 38.71 3.19 2.60
C GLU A 179 37.74 3.48 3.75
N ALA A 180 36.68 4.27 3.50
CA ALA A 180 35.65 4.54 4.49
C ALA A 180 34.82 3.28 4.80
N ALA A 181 34.52 2.47 3.78
CA ALA A 181 33.86 1.19 3.95
C ALA A 181 34.71 0.23 4.80
N GLY A 182 36.02 0.14 4.52
CA GLY A 182 36.98 -0.65 5.30
C GLY A 182 37.03 -0.19 6.76
N LEU A 183 37.18 1.12 7.01
CA LEU A 183 37.17 1.67 8.37
C LEU A 183 35.88 1.33 9.13
N LEU A 184 34.71 1.42 8.48
CA LEU A 184 33.44 1.09 9.12
C LEU A 184 33.35 -0.41 9.47
N LEU A 185 33.79 -1.29 8.56
CA LEU A 185 33.83 -2.74 8.78
C LEU A 185 34.82 -3.13 9.88
N ASP A 186 36.01 -2.52 9.90
CA ASP A 186 37.01 -2.70 10.97
C ASP A 186 36.47 -2.27 12.35
N ARG A 187 35.51 -1.34 12.36
CA ARG A 187 34.82 -0.86 13.56
C ARG A 187 33.54 -1.63 13.88
N GLY A 188 33.30 -2.75 13.19
CA GLY A 188 32.22 -3.69 13.47
C GLY A 188 30.90 -3.38 12.78
N ALA A 189 30.90 -2.60 11.69
CA ALA A 189 29.70 -2.45 10.86
C ALA A 189 29.21 -3.81 10.34
N ASP A 190 27.90 -4.01 10.33
CA ASP A 190 27.28 -5.18 9.71
C ASP A 190 27.42 -5.10 8.18
N ALA A 191 28.26 -5.97 7.60
CA ALA A 191 28.51 -6.06 6.17
C ALA A 191 27.25 -6.40 5.35
N ASP A 192 26.27 -7.04 6.00
CA ASP A 192 25.02 -7.50 5.41
C ASP A 192 23.81 -6.71 5.92
N ALA A 193 24.04 -5.54 6.52
CA ALA A 193 22.97 -4.65 6.96
C ALA A 193 21.95 -4.42 5.83
N ALA A 194 20.67 -4.56 6.13
CA ALA A 194 19.60 -4.42 5.15
C ALA A 194 19.03 -2.99 5.11
N ALA A 195 19.05 -2.37 3.92
CA ALA A 195 18.29 -1.16 3.61
C ALA A 195 16.77 -1.43 3.54
N ILE A 196 15.98 -0.39 3.27
CA ILE A 196 14.50 -0.48 3.22
C ILE A 196 13.98 -1.47 2.16
N ASP A 197 14.72 -1.70 1.08
CA ASP A 197 14.35 -2.67 0.04
C ASP A 197 14.96 -4.05 0.27
N GLY A 198 15.60 -4.26 1.42
CA GLY A 198 16.38 -5.46 1.73
C GLY A 198 17.74 -5.52 1.02
N GLY A 199 18.14 -4.47 0.29
CA GLY A 199 19.48 -4.40 -0.31
C GLY A 199 20.56 -4.25 0.76
N THR A 200 21.70 -4.90 0.52
CA THR A 200 22.91 -4.78 1.36
C THR A 200 23.90 -3.76 0.76
N PRO A 201 24.95 -3.32 1.48
CA PRO A 201 26.01 -2.51 0.90
C PRO A 201 26.63 -3.14 -0.37
N LEU A 202 26.72 -4.48 -0.41
CA LEU A 202 27.21 -5.21 -1.58
C LEU A 202 26.26 -5.09 -2.77
N HIS A 203 24.93 -5.07 -2.56
CA HIS A 203 23.96 -4.79 -3.61
C HIS A 203 24.13 -3.38 -4.18
N ALA A 204 24.37 -2.40 -3.32
CA ALA A 204 24.54 -0.99 -3.71
C ALA A 204 25.81 -0.80 -4.54
N ALA A 205 26.96 -1.25 -4.05
CA ALA A 205 28.24 -1.14 -4.76
C ALA A 205 28.20 -1.89 -6.11
N ALA A 206 27.61 -3.09 -6.15
CA ALA A 206 27.46 -3.88 -7.37
C ALA A 206 26.53 -3.22 -8.40
N PHE A 207 25.45 -2.58 -7.95
CA PHE A 207 24.52 -1.86 -8.84
C PHE A 207 25.21 -0.70 -9.54
N VAL A 208 25.93 0.13 -8.77
CA VAL A 208 26.54 1.37 -9.25
C VAL A 208 27.83 1.09 -10.05
N GLY A 209 28.52 -0.02 -9.76
CA GLY A 209 29.74 -0.43 -10.45
C GLY A 209 31.04 -0.05 -9.73
N HIS A 210 30.99 0.09 -8.40
CA HIS A 210 32.11 0.49 -7.53
C HIS A 210 32.91 -0.75 -7.11
N ASP A 211 33.81 -1.18 -7.98
CA ASP A 211 34.56 -2.43 -7.87
C ASP A 211 35.52 -2.48 -6.68
N ALA A 212 36.17 -1.36 -6.34
CA ALA A 212 37.02 -1.26 -5.15
C ALA A 212 36.23 -1.49 -3.85
N VAL A 213 35.04 -0.88 -3.72
CA VAL A 213 34.16 -1.11 -2.56
C VAL A 213 33.68 -2.55 -2.53
N VAL A 214 33.30 -3.13 -3.68
CA VAL A 214 32.91 -4.54 -3.77
C VAL A 214 34.05 -5.43 -3.24
N ALA A 215 35.29 -5.21 -3.66
CA ALA A 215 36.43 -5.97 -3.17
C ALA A 215 36.56 -5.88 -1.64
N THR A 216 36.49 -4.67 -1.07
CA THR A 216 36.54 -4.45 0.38
C THR A 216 35.42 -5.19 1.12
N LEU A 217 34.19 -5.13 0.63
CA LEU A 217 33.05 -5.82 1.24
C LEU A 217 33.22 -7.36 1.20
N LEU A 218 33.74 -7.89 0.10
CA LEU A 218 34.02 -9.33 -0.06
C LEU A 218 35.16 -9.82 0.82
N GLU A 219 36.16 -8.99 1.08
CA GLU A 219 37.26 -9.28 2.01
C GLU A 219 36.77 -9.37 3.45
N HIS A 220 35.77 -8.57 3.82
CA HIS A 220 35.14 -8.57 5.14
C HIS A 220 33.97 -9.56 5.26
N GLY A 221 33.79 -10.44 4.27
CA GLY A 221 32.88 -11.58 4.37
C GLY A 221 31.41 -11.26 4.09
N ALA A 222 31.10 -10.17 3.38
CA ALA A 222 29.73 -9.87 2.93
C ALA A 222 29.11 -11.06 2.16
N ASP A 223 27.84 -11.38 2.43
CA ASP A 223 27.12 -12.48 1.80
C ASP A 223 26.87 -12.19 0.31
N VAL A 224 27.63 -12.88 -0.53
CA VAL A 224 27.54 -12.76 -2.00
C VAL A 224 26.22 -13.29 -2.58
N ASN A 225 25.48 -14.07 -1.80
CA ASN A 225 24.19 -14.64 -2.16
C ASN A 225 23.04 -13.99 -1.37
N ALA A 226 23.28 -12.87 -0.69
CA ALA A 226 22.22 -12.09 -0.04
C ALA A 226 21.10 -11.78 -1.05
N VAL A 227 19.84 -11.89 -0.63
CA VAL A 227 18.68 -11.69 -1.48
C VAL A 227 17.86 -10.53 -0.94
N ASN A 228 17.72 -9.47 -1.74
CA ASN A 228 16.90 -8.32 -1.35
C ASN A 228 15.39 -8.64 -1.44
N GLY A 229 14.53 -7.69 -1.02
CA GLY A 229 13.07 -7.86 -1.02
C GLY A 229 12.45 -8.13 -2.39
N ARG A 230 13.19 -7.86 -3.49
CA ARG A 230 12.77 -8.17 -4.86
C ARG A 230 13.26 -9.54 -5.36
N GLY A 231 13.97 -10.30 -4.55
CA GLY A 231 14.54 -11.59 -4.94
C GLY A 231 15.85 -11.48 -5.73
N ALA A 232 16.43 -10.28 -5.84
CA ALA A 232 17.68 -10.04 -6.57
C ALA A 232 18.89 -10.22 -5.65
N THR A 233 19.99 -10.74 -6.21
CA THR A 233 21.29 -10.83 -5.54
C THR A 233 22.21 -9.68 -5.95
N PRO A 234 23.37 -9.47 -5.27
CA PRO A 234 24.38 -8.55 -5.76
C PRO A 234 24.86 -8.87 -7.17
N LEU A 235 24.89 -10.15 -7.54
CA LEU A 235 25.21 -10.59 -8.91
C LEU A 235 24.17 -10.08 -9.91
N ASP A 236 22.88 -10.17 -9.59
CA ASP A 236 21.82 -9.66 -10.47
C ASP A 236 21.96 -8.14 -10.68
N ASN A 237 22.25 -7.38 -9.62
CA ASN A 237 22.50 -5.93 -9.69
C ASN A 237 23.73 -5.58 -10.55
N ALA A 238 24.80 -6.38 -10.45
CA ALA A 238 26.01 -6.23 -11.26
C ALA A 238 25.75 -6.48 -12.75
N THR A 239 24.73 -7.27 -13.10
CA THR A 239 24.38 -7.57 -14.50
C THR A 239 23.44 -6.56 -15.18
N ILE A 240 22.92 -5.58 -14.44
CA ILE A 240 22.13 -4.47 -15.01
C ILE A 240 23.00 -3.68 -15.98
N ASP A 241 22.49 -3.42 -17.19
CA ASP A 241 23.23 -2.73 -18.23
C ASP A 241 23.61 -1.30 -17.84
N ALA A 242 24.76 -0.83 -18.35
CA ALA A 242 25.31 0.48 -18.02
C ALA A 242 24.33 1.65 -18.28
N PRO A 243 23.61 1.72 -19.43
CA PRO A 243 22.59 2.75 -19.63
C PRO A 243 21.51 2.78 -18.54
N THR A 244 20.98 1.62 -18.16
CA THR A 244 20.00 1.52 -17.08
C THR A 244 20.58 1.95 -15.73
N THR A 245 21.81 1.54 -15.41
CA THR A 245 22.51 1.98 -14.20
C THR A 245 22.68 3.49 -14.17
N LEU A 246 23.13 4.12 -15.26
CA LEU A 246 23.30 5.57 -15.36
C LEU A 246 21.98 6.33 -15.21
N TYR A 247 20.89 5.82 -15.81
CA TYR A 247 19.57 6.41 -15.67
C TYR A 247 19.11 6.48 -14.20
N TYR A 248 19.22 5.37 -13.47
CA TYR A 248 18.83 5.33 -12.06
C TYR A 248 19.82 6.08 -11.17
N ALA A 249 21.12 6.03 -11.47
CA ALA A 249 22.13 6.81 -10.75
C ALA A 249 21.87 8.31 -10.89
N SER A 250 21.51 8.78 -12.09
CA SER A 250 21.06 10.16 -12.33
C SER A 250 19.83 10.51 -11.49
N LEU A 251 18.83 9.63 -11.44
CA LEU A 251 17.61 9.85 -10.66
C LEU A 251 17.92 9.97 -9.15
N LEU A 252 18.86 9.17 -8.67
CA LEU A 252 19.27 9.08 -7.27
C LEU A 252 20.43 10.01 -6.90
N LYS A 253 20.95 10.80 -7.85
CA LYS A 253 22.12 11.69 -7.68
C LYS A 253 23.36 10.96 -7.16
N LEU A 254 23.60 9.75 -7.65
CA LEU A 254 24.76 8.95 -7.25
C LEU A 254 25.99 9.30 -8.09
N PRO A 255 27.18 9.37 -7.48
CA PRO A 255 28.41 9.55 -8.23
C PRO A 255 28.73 8.29 -9.02
N VAL A 256 28.74 8.37 -10.35
CA VAL A 256 29.10 7.26 -11.25
C VAL A 256 30.02 7.77 -12.34
N VAL A 257 31.17 7.12 -12.48
CA VAL A 257 32.07 7.37 -13.60
C VAL A 257 31.53 6.58 -14.80
N GLU A 258 31.05 7.25 -15.84
CA GLU A 258 30.48 6.58 -17.01
C GLU A 258 31.54 5.80 -17.81
N GLU A 259 32.75 6.35 -17.90
CA GLU A 259 33.86 5.73 -18.61
C GLU A 259 34.26 4.38 -17.97
N GLY A 260 34.33 3.33 -18.79
CA GLY A 260 34.70 1.98 -18.32
C GLY A 260 33.69 1.31 -17.39
N LEU A 261 32.46 1.85 -17.23
CA LEU A 261 31.45 1.28 -16.33
C LEU A 261 31.10 -0.17 -16.68
N GLY A 262 30.97 -0.48 -17.98
CA GLY A 262 30.71 -1.84 -18.44
C GLY A 262 31.80 -2.82 -18.00
N ASP A 263 33.07 -2.40 -18.09
CA ASP A 263 34.22 -3.23 -17.73
C ASP A 263 34.31 -3.45 -16.22
N ARG A 264 34.10 -2.40 -15.41
CA ARG A 264 34.03 -2.55 -13.94
C ARG A 264 32.89 -3.45 -13.50
N LYS A 265 31.71 -3.31 -14.10
CA LYS A 265 30.58 -4.21 -13.82
C LYS A 265 30.88 -5.65 -14.22
N ALA A 266 31.57 -5.87 -15.33
CA ALA A 266 32.05 -7.21 -15.71
C ALA A 266 33.07 -7.77 -14.71
N ALA A 267 33.98 -6.94 -14.20
CA ALA A 267 34.94 -7.32 -13.15
C ALA A 267 34.22 -7.69 -11.84
N ILE A 268 33.21 -6.91 -11.42
CA ILE A 268 32.37 -7.21 -10.27
C ILE A 268 31.66 -8.55 -10.43
N VAL A 269 31.06 -8.81 -11.60
CA VAL A 269 30.44 -10.10 -11.92
C VAL A 269 31.45 -11.25 -11.76
N ALA A 270 32.70 -11.06 -12.22
CA ALA A 270 33.75 -12.06 -12.07
C ALA A 270 34.15 -12.27 -10.59
N MET A 271 34.31 -11.20 -9.81
CA MET A 271 34.62 -11.27 -8.38
C MET A 271 33.53 -12.01 -7.59
N LEU A 272 32.27 -11.67 -7.83
CA LEU A 272 31.12 -12.31 -7.19
C LEU A 272 31.04 -13.81 -7.53
N ARG A 273 31.20 -14.17 -8.80
CA ARG A 273 31.21 -15.58 -9.23
C ARG A 273 32.38 -16.36 -8.64
N ALA A 274 33.55 -15.76 -8.54
CA ALA A 274 34.73 -16.38 -7.92
C ALA A 274 34.49 -16.70 -6.43
N LYS A 275 33.65 -15.91 -5.75
CA LYS A 275 33.20 -16.14 -4.37
C LYS A 275 31.97 -17.05 -4.26
N GLY A 276 31.51 -17.64 -5.36
CA GLY A 276 30.37 -18.57 -5.37
C GLY A 276 29.00 -17.91 -5.47
N ALA A 277 28.91 -16.67 -5.95
CA ALA A 277 27.62 -16.02 -6.20
C ALA A 277 26.86 -16.72 -7.32
N GLY A 278 25.63 -17.15 -7.02
CA GLY A 278 24.66 -17.60 -8.01
C GLY A 278 23.74 -16.46 -8.47
N PRO A 279 23.13 -16.57 -9.65
CA PRO A 279 22.02 -15.69 -10.00
C PRO A 279 20.89 -15.86 -8.98
N GLY A 280 20.21 -14.78 -8.64
CA GLY A 280 19.04 -14.84 -7.78
C GLY A 280 17.88 -15.59 -8.44
N ARG A 281 16.72 -15.57 -7.79
CA ARG A 281 15.51 -16.17 -8.38
C ARG A 281 15.21 -15.43 -9.70
N GLN A 282 15.39 -16.12 -10.84
CA GLN A 282 14.95 -15.56 -12.11
C GLN A 282 13.44 -15.32 -12.07
N ALA A 283 13.04 -14.07 -12.27
CA ALA A 283 11.63 -13.70 -12.34
C ALA A 283 10.97 -14.46 -13.49
N GLY A 284 10.16 -15.46 -13.15
CA GLY A 284 9.40 -16.23 -14.14
C GLY A 284 8.29 -15.38 -14.77
N LEU A 285 7.62 -15.93 -15.78
CA LEU A 285 6.44 -15.28 -16.38
C LEU A 285 5.40 -14.89 -15.32
N VAL A 286 5.20 -15.73 -14.30
CA VAL A 286 4.27 -15.43 -13.20
C VAL A 286 4.72 -14.21 -12.40
N ASP A 287 6.01 -14.09 -12.10
CA ASP A 287 6.57 -12.95 -11.36
C ASP A 287 6.46 -11.67 -12.19
N LEU A 288 6.73 -11.74 -13.49
CA LEU A 288 6.50 -10.62 -14.41
C LEU A 288 5.02 -10.20 -14.43
N LEU A 289 4.09 -11.15 -14.54
CA LEU A 289 2.67 -10.87 -14.62
C LEU A 289 2.08 -10.36 -13.29
N THR A 290 2.65 -10.71 -12.14
CA THR A 290 2.21 -10.20 -10.83
C THR A 290 2.83 -8.85 -10.48
N GLN A 291 3.99 -8.51 -11.04
CA GLN A 291 4.70 -7.26 -10.74
C GLN A 291 4.43 -6.14 -11.77
N LEU A 292 4.01 -6.47 -13.00
CA LEU A 292 3.72 -5.46 -14.03
C LEU A 292 2.52 -4.59 -13.62
N PRO A 293 2.69 -3.29 -13.27
CA PRO A 293 1.69 -2.50 -12.56
C PRO A 293 0.60 -1.94 -13.49
N VAL A 294 -0.05 -2.82 -14.25
CA VAL A 294 -1.04 -2.47 -15.28
C VAL A 294 -2.21 -1.68 -14.68
N PHE A 295 -2.72 -2.10 -13.52
CA PHE A 295 -3.96 -1.54 -13.00
C PHE A 295 -3.75 -0.28 -12.16
N SER A 296 -2.52 0.06 -11.75
CA SER A 296 -2.24 1.19 -10.86
C SER A 296 -3.24 1.24 -9.68
N HIS A 297 -3.85 2.38 -9.38
CA HIS A 297 -4.87 2.53 -8.34
C HIS A 297 -6.21 1.84 -8.62
N LEU A 298 -6.41 1.26 -9.81
CA LEU A 298 -7.64 0.55 -10.21
C LEU A 298 -7.65 -0.92 -9.78
N TRP A 299 -6.57 -1.42 -9.20
CA TRP A 299 -6.41 -2.82 -8.79
C TRP A 299 -7.59 -3.39 -7.96
N PHE A 300 -8.24 -2.56 -7.14
CA PHE A 300 -9.37 -3.03 -6.33
C PHE A 300 -10.56 -3.50 -7.18
N LEU A 301 -10.84 -2.86 -8.32
CA LEU A 301 -11.90 -3.33 -9.23
C LEU A 301 -11.52 -4.67 -9.88
N TRP A 302 -10.23 -4.87 -10.14
CA TRP A 302 -9.71 -6.11 -10.69
C TRP A 302 -9.87 -7.26 -9.70
N PHE A 303 -9.51 -7.05 -8.44
CA PHE A 303 -9.73 -8.01 -7.36
C PHE A 303 -11.22 -8.30 -7.18
N LEU A 304 -12.06 -7.28 -7.21
CA LEU A 304 -13.49 -7.43 -7.06
C LEU A 304 -14.11 -8.27 -8.18
N TRP A 305 -13.54 -8.21 -9.39
CA TRP A 305 -13.92 -9.08 -10.51
C TRP A 305 -13.56 -10.55 -10.21
N TRP A 306 -12.31 -10.83 -9.83
CA TRP A 306 -11.88 -12.18 -9.45
C TRP A 306 -12.70 -12.78 -8.31
N LEU A 307 -12.94 -12.02 -7.25
CA LEU A 307 -13.70 -12.48 -6.09
C LEU A 307 -15.18 -12.72 -6.43
N THR A 308 -15.76 -11.93 -7.33
CA THR A 308 -17.12 -12.16 -7.82
C THR A 308 -17.20 -13.46 -8.63
N LEU A 309 -16.22 -13.71 -9.52
CA LEU A 309 -16.13 -14.97 -10.27
C LEU A 309 -15.98 -16.16 -9.32
N GLY A 310 -15.10 -16.03 -8.31
CA GLY A 310 -14.91 -17.04 -7.27
C GLY A 310 -16.21 -17.34 -6.50
N LEU A 311 -16.93 -16.31 -6.07
CA LEU A 311 -18.22 -16.48 -5.38
C LEU A 311 -19.26 -17.17 -6.26
N ALA A 312 -19.36 -16.79 -7.54
CA ALA A 312 -20.28 -17.42 -8.47
C ALA A 312 -19.91 -18.90 -8.74
N ALA A 313 -18.62 -19.21 -8.84
CA ALA A 313 -18.12 -20.57 -8.99
C ALA A 313 -18.41 -21.41 -7.75
N VAL A 314 -18.10 -20.91 -6.55
CA VAL A 314 -18.44 -21.57 -5.27
C VAL A 314 -19.94 -21.82 -5.16
N ALA A 315 -20.78 -20.87 -5.58
CA ALA A 315 -22.23 -21.06 -5.58
C ALA A 315 -22.71 -22.13 -6.57
N ALA A 316 -22.11 -22.18 -7.77
CA ALA A 316 -22.45 -23.14 -8.80
C ALA A 316 -21.95 -24.57 -8.49
N ILE A 317 -20.80 -24.69 -7.83
CA ILE A 317 -20.27 -25.99 -7.36
C ILE A 317 -21.01 -26.43 -6.10
N GLY A 318 -21.23 -25.50 -5.16
CA GLY A 318 -21.88 -25.76 -3.88
C GLY A 318 -23.36 -26.15 -3.99
N SER A 319 -24.01 -25.96 -5.15
CA SER A 319 -25.34 -26.57 -5.39
C SER A 319 -25.27 -28.09 -5.57
N ARG A 320 -24.07 -28.65 -5.75
CA ARG A 320 -23.82 -30.10 -5.91
C ARG A 320 -23.27 -30.77 -4.65
N LEU A 321 -22.99 -30.00 -3.59
CA LEU A 321 -22.39 -30.50 -2.35
C LEU A 321 -23.29 -30.26 -1.13
N PRO A 322 -23.18 -31.08 -0.07
CA PRO A 322 -23.86 -30.83 1.19
C PRO A 322 -23.42 -29.46 1.75
N ARG A 323 -24.39 -28.60 2.10
CA ARG A 323 -24.08 -27.27 2.67
C ARG A 323 -23.62 -27.42 4.11
N PRO A 324 -22.40 -26.98 4.47
CA PRO A 324 -21.96 -27.01 5.86
C PRO A 324 -22.86 -26.11 6.72
N ARG A 325 -23.27 -26.61 7.88
CA ARG A 325 -24.02 -25.83 8.88
C ARG A 325 -23.02 -25.00 9.67
N ILE A 326 -22.87 -23.72 9.31
CA ILE A 326 -22.05 -22.77 10.05
C ILE A 326 -22.86 -22.30 11.27
N PRO A 327 -22.39 -22.51 12.51
CA PRO A 327 -23.07 -22.02 13.70
C PRO A 327 -23.17 -20.50 13.68
N GLU A 328 -24.39 -19.96 13.86
CA GLU A 328 -24.64 -18.52 13.87
C GLU A 328 -23.75 -17.78 14.86
N ARG A 329 -23.51 -18.39 16.04
CA ARG A 329 -22.68 -17.81 17.09
C ARG A 329 -21.27 -17.45 16.60
N LEU A 330 -20.71 -18.23 15.68
CA LEU A 330 -19.37 -17.97 15.11
C LEU A 330 -19.35 -16.78 14.14
N VAL A 331 -20.51 -16.29 13.70
CA VAL A 331 -20.62 -15.18 12.75
C VAL A 331 -21.06 -13.90 13.47
N VAL A 332 -22.13 -13.96 14.26
CA VAL A 332 -22.77 -12.75 14.80
C VAL A 332 -22.19 -12.29 16.13
N THR A 333 -21.65 -13.20 16.93
CA THR A 333 -21.09 -12.88 18.27
C THR A 333 -19.60 -12.53 18.16
N PRO A 334 -18.96 -12.01 19.24
CA PRO A 334 -17.51 -11.82 19.28
C PRO A 334 -16.68 -13.08 19.00
N ALA A 335 -17.25 -14.29 19.08
CA ALA A 335 -16.57 -15.53 18.70
C ALA A 335 -16.01 -15.52 17.26
N ARG A 336 -16.51 -14.63 16.39
CA ARG A 336 -15.98 -14.44 15.03
C ARG A 336 -14.49 -14.06 15.00
N TYR A 337 -14.01 -13.29 15.98
CA TYR A 337 -12.61 -12.88 16.04
C TYR A 337 -11.67 -14.08 16.24
N LEU A 338 -12.14 -15.15 16.91
CA LEU A 338 -11.34 -16.34 17.21
C LEU A 338 -10.91 -17.12 15.96
N TRP A 339 -11.64 -17.00 14.85
CA TRP A 339 -11.30 -17.67 13.60
C TRP A 339 -10.90 -16.69 12.50
N LEU A 340 -11.49 -15.48 12.47
CA LEU A 340 -11.17 -14.49 11.44
C LEU A 340 -9.75 -13.95 11.58
N ALA A 341 -9.31 -13.61 12.80
CA ALA A 341 -7.97 -13.06 12.99
C ALA A 341 -6.89 -14.10 12.64
N PRO A 342 -6.91 -15.35 13.17
CA PRO A 342 -5.94 -16.36 12.77
C PRO A 342 -5.98 -16.70 11.28
N LEU A 343 -7.17 -16.79 10.68
CA LEU A 343 -7.30 -17.05 9.24
C LEU A 343 -6.68 -15.93 8.40
N THR A 344 -6.79 -14.67 8.86
CA THR A 344 -6.23 -13.50 8.18
C THR A 344 -4.72 -13.37 8.40
N MET A 345 -4.20 -13.87 9.52
CA MET A 345 -2.76 -13.91 9.78
C MET A 345 -2.01 -14.76 8.75
N ILE A 346 -2.61 -15.82 8.22
CA ILE A 346 -1.96 -16.71 7.24
C ILE A 346 -1.49 -15.94 6.00
N PRO A 347 -2.36 -15.25 5.24
CA PRO A 347 -1.90 -14.45 4.10
C PRO A 347 -1.12 -13.19 4.53
N GLN A 348 -1.45 -12.57 5.67
CA GLN A 348 -0.72 -11.40 6.18
C GLN A 348 0.74 -11.72 6.53
N TRP A 349 1.05 -12.97 6.89
CA TRP A 349 2.41 -13.41 7.19
C TRP A 349 3.37 -13.20 6.03
N PHE A 350 2.87 -13.34 4.80
CA PHE A 350 3.62 -13.17 3.57
C PHE A 350 3.67 -11.72 3.07
N MET A 351 3.09 -10.77 3.81
CA MET A 351 3.08 -9.35 3.47
C MET A 351 4.15 -8.57 4.25
N GLY A 352 4.52 -7.41 3.71
CA GLY A 352 5.43 -6.46 4.38
C GLY A 352 6.89 -6.93 4.45
N ASP A 353 7.31 -7.84 3.55
CA ASP A 353 8.69 -8.29 3.29
C ASP A 353 9.58 -8.48 4.54
N GLY A 354 8.99 -8.98 5.64
CA GLY A 354 9.73 -9.22 6.89
C GLY A 354 10.24 -7.98 7.61
N GLY A 355 9.73 -6.79 7.30
CA GLY A 355 10.12 -5.52 7.95
C GLY A 355 11.02 -4.62 7.11
N ALA A 356 11.29 -4.99 5.85
CA ALA A 356 12.02 -4.14 4.91
C ALA A 356 11.18 -2.91 4.52
N SER A 357 9.91 -3.10 4.14
CA SER A 357 8.97 -2.00 3.89
C SER A 357 8.18 -1.66 5.18
N PRO A 358 8.40 -0.49 5.82
CA PRO A 358 7.80 -0.14 7.11
C PRO A 358 6.34 0.36 6.93
N ILE A 359 5.52 -0.42 6.23
CA ILE A 359 4.12 -0.08 5.98
C ILE A 359 3.25 -0.93 6.90
N PHE A 360 2.42 -0.27 7.70
CA PHE A 360 1.36 -0.95 8.45
C PHE A 360 0.14 -1.14 7.56
N GLY A 361 -0.33 -2.37 7.45
CA GLY A 361 -1.51 -2.73 6.65
C GLY A 361 -1.19 -3.77 5.58
N PRO A 362 -2.17 -4.09 4.72
CA PRO A 362 -1.97 -5.07 3.66
C PRO A 362 -1.17 -4.50 2.49
N ASP A 363 -0.44 -5.37 1.80
CA ASP A 363 0.25 -5.02 0.55
C ASP A 363 -0.76 -4.71 -0.57
N THR A 364 -0.28 -3.96 -1.56
CA THR A 364 -1.03 -3.61 -2.77
C THR A 364 -0.51 -4.39 -3.96
N SER A 365 -1.42 -4.98 -4.74
CA SER A 365 -1.10 -5.77 -5.93
C SER A 365 -1.69 -5.09 -7.17
N SER A 366 -0.87 -4.39 -7.94
CA SER A 366 -1.25 -3.71 -9.20
C SER A 366 -0.94 -4.51 -10.47
N GLY A 367 -0.37 -5.72 -10.31
CA GLY A 367 -0.06 -6.73 -11.33
C GLY A 367 -1.22 -7.11 -12.25
N LEU A 368 -0.91 -7.62 -13.45
CA LEU A 368 -1.90 -8.24 -14.34
C LEU A 368 -2.57 -9.44 -13.64
N LEU A 369 -1.77 -10.29 -13.00
CA LEU A 369 -2.26 -11.34 -12.11
C LEU A 369 -2.24 -10.85 -10.66
N PRO A 370 -3.33 -11.02 -9.89
CA PRO A 370 -3.32 -10.76 -8.47
C PRO A 370 -2.25 -11.59 -7.76
N ILE A 371 -1.47 -10.97 -6.87
CA ILE A 371 -0.55 -11.71 -6.00
C ILE A 371 -1.37 -12.68 -5.13
N PRO A 372 -1.03 -13.99 -5.07
CA PRO A 372 -1.89 -15.00 -4.45
C PRO A 372 -2.25 -14.73 -2.98
N HIS A 373 -1.28 -14.36 -2.15
CA HIS A 373 -1.54 -14.09 -0.73
C HIS A 373 -2.34 -12.79 -0.52
N VAL A 374 -2.14 -11.76 -1.36
CA VAL A 374 -2.96 -10.53 -1.35
C VAL A 374 -4.40 -10.83 -1.76
N LEU A 375 -4.60 -11.65 -2.81
CA LEU A 375 -5.93 -12.08 -3.22
C LEU A 375 -6.61 -12.91 -2.13
N ALA A 376 -5.88 -13.85 -1.51
CA ALA A 376 -6.39 -14.66 -0.41
C ALA A 376 -6.80 -13.80 0.79
N TYR A 377 -5.99 -12.81 1.16
CA TYR A 377 -6.32 -11.86 2.23
C TYR A 377 -7.67 -11.18 1.99
N TYR A 378 -7.85 -10.54 0.83
CA TYR A 378 -9.11 -9.87 0.51
C TYR A 378 -10.28 -10.83 0.26
N ALA A 379 -10.01 -12.08 -0.16
CA ALA A 379 -11.01 -13.12 -0.28
C ALA A 379 -11.63 -13.49 1.08
N ILE A 380 -10.88 -13.44 2.18
CA ILE A 380 -11.41 -13.70 3.53
C ILE A 380 -12.43 -12.61 3.90
N PHE A 381 -12.08 -11.33 3.70
CA PHE A 381 -12.99 -10.21 3.95
C PHE A 381 -14.24 -10.26 3.08
N PHE A 382 -14.07 -10.48 1.78
CA PHE A 382 -15.17 -10.62 0.84
C PHE A 382 -16.06 -11.83 1.16
N GLY A 383 -15.45 -12.96 1.48
CA GLY A 383 -16.15 -14.19 1.87
C GLY A 383 -16.95 -14.01 3.17
N PHE A 384 -16.39 -13.32 4.17
CA PHE A 384 -17.12 -12.99 5.39
C PHE A 384 -18.31 -12.07 5.09
N GLY A 385 -18.16 -11.06 4.24
CA GLY A 385 -19.28 -10.23 3.79
C GLY A 385 -20.42 -11.05 3.17
N ALA A 386 -20.07 -12.00 2.31
CA ALA A 386 -21.03 -12.91 1.70
C ALA A 386 -21.69 -13.85 2.74
N LEU A 387 -20.95 -14.24 3.78
CA LEU A 387 -21.45 -15.03 4.90
C LEU A 387 -22.41 -14.21 5.77
N ASP A 388 -22.05 -12.98 6.13
CA ASP A 388 -22.84 -12.06 6.95
C ASP A 388 -24.24 -11.81 6.35
N TYR A 389 -24.32 -11.63 5.03
CA TYR A 389 -25.59 -11.52 4.31
C TYR A 389 -26.59 -12.65 4.62
N ARG A 390 -26.10 -13.88 4.86
CA ARG A 390 -26.96 -15.04 5.18
C ARG A 390 -27.58 -14.97 6.58
N PHE A 391 -27.00 -14.18 7.48
CA PHE A 391 -27.43 -14.04 8.87
C PHE A 391 -28.04 -12.66 9.16
N ASP A 392 -28.11 -11.76 8.17
CA ASP A 392 -28.50 -10.36 8.36
C ASP A 392 -29.92 -10.17 8.94
N ALA A 393 -30.84 -11.08 8.60
CA ALA A 393 -32.22 -11.02 9.08
C ALA A 393 -32.40 -11.44 10.55
N ARG A 394 -31.33 -11.87 11.25
CA ARG A 394 -31.42 -12.38 12.63
C ARG A 394 -31.22 -11.28 13.67
N ALA A 395 -31.75 -11.49 14.87
CA ALA A 395 -31.76 -10.49 15.96
C ALA A 395 -30.34 -10.03 16.38
N GLY A 396 -29.33 -10.91 16.25
CA GLY A 396 -27.92 -10.57 16.47
C GLY A 396 -27.25 -10.16 15.16
N ARG A 397 -27.18 -8.86 14.89
CA ARG A 397 -26.45 -8.33 13.73
C ARG A 397 -25.00 -7.97 14.11
N VAL A 398 -24.06 -8.26 13.22
CA VAL A 398 -22.62 -7.97 13.38
C VAL A 398 -22.40 -6.50 13.76
N GLY A 399 -21.40 -6.25 14.61
CA GLY A 399 -21.07 -4.91 15.10
C GLY A 399 -21.86 -4.44 16.32
N SER A 400 -22.46 -5.34 17.10
CA SER A 400 -23.01 -5.00 18.43
C SER A 400 -22.22 -5.71 19.54
N PRO A 401 -21.73 -5.00 20.59
CA PRO A 401 -21.62 -3.53 20.68
C PRO A 401 -20.56 -2.98 19.71
N TRP A 402 -20.72 -1.71 19.31
CA TRP A 402 -19.85 -1.08 18.30
C TRP A 402 -18.60 -0.43 18.87
N TRP A 403 -18.65 0.08 20.10
CA TRP A 403 -17.57 0.87 20.67
C TRP A 403 -16.37 0.03 21.16
N PRO A 404 -16.51 -1.17 21.78
CA PRO A 404 -15.33 -1.91 22.23
C PRO A 404 -14.37 -2.28 21.10
N PRO A 405 -14.83 -2.80 19.94
CA PRO A 405 -13.89 -3.11 18.87
C PRO A 405 -13.25 -1.85 18.27
N LEU A 406 -13.94 -0.70 18.19
CA LEU A 406 -13.29 0.55 17.77
C LEU A 406 -12.22 1.00 18.76
N ALA A 407 -12.52 0.97 20.06
CA ALA A 407 -11.59 1.36 21.10
C ALA A 407 -10.35 0.46 21.10
N ILE A 408 -10.52 -0.86 21.06
CA ILE A 408 -9.43 -1.83 20.98
C ILE A 408 -8.65 -1.64 19.67
N GLY A 409 -9.34 -1.44 18.55
CA GLY A 409 -8.72 -1.21 17.24
C GLY A 409 -7.81 0.02 17.25
N LEU A 410 -8.31 1.16 17.71
CA LEU A 410 -7.62 2.45 17.66
C LEU A 410 -6.58 2.65 18.76
N LEU A 411 -6.84 2.15 19.96
CA LEU A 411 -6.00 2.42 21.14
C LEU A 411 -5.03 1.28 21.47
N VAL A 412 -5.25 0.07 20.93
CA VAL A 412 -4.42 -1.10 21.23
C VAL A 412 -3.83 -1.70 19.96
N ALA A 413 -4.66 -2.24 19.06
CA ALA A 413 -4.18 -2.99 17.90
C ALA A 413 -3.38 -2.11 16.92
N PHE A 414 -3.85 -0.88 16.66
CA PHE A 414 -3.16 0.05 15.77
C PHE A 414 -1.82 0.53 16.34
N PRO A 415 -1.73 1.11 17.56
CA PRO A 415 -0.45 1.53 18.12
C PRO A 415 0.53 0.36 18.28
N LEU A 416 0.06 -0.81 18.69
CA LEU A 416 0.90 -2.01 18.81
C LEU A 416 1.46 -2.45 17.46
N GLY A 417 0.61 -2.57 16.45
CA GLY A 417 1.05 -2.96 15.11
C GLY A 417 1.97 -1.93 14.47
N MET A 418 1.69 -0.64 14.64
CA MET A 418 2.57 0.43 14.19
C MET A 418 3.92 0.39 14.92
N ALA A 419 3.95 0.14 16.22
CA ALA A 419 5.21 0.14 16.99
C ALA A 419 6.11 -1.00 16.53
N LEU A 420 5.52 -2.16 16.26
CA LEU A 420 6.23 -3.34 15.78
C LEU A 420 6.70 -3.20 14.33
N ALA A 421 5.89 -2.56 13.46
CA ALA A 421 6.17 -2.41 12.03
C ALA A 421 7.03 -1.19 11.67
N THR A 422 6.88 -0.09 12.38
CA THR A 422 7.44 1.23 12.02
C THR A 422 8.23 1.90 13.15
N GLY A 423 8.17 1.36 14.36
CA GLY A 423 8.78 1.99 15.55
C GLY A 423 7.94 3.10 16.19
N TRP A 424 6.76 3.42 15.65
CA TRP A 424 5.86 4.43 16.21
C TRP A 424 4.65 3.79 16.94
N PRO A 425 4.25 4.23 18.14
CA PRO A 425 4.87 5.29 18.94
C PRO A 425 6.14 4.80 19.67
N ALA A 426 7.15 5.67 19.73
CA ALA A 426 8.48 5.33 20.25
C ALA A 426 8.50 4.72 21.67
N PRO A 427 7.71 5.20 22.65
CA PRO A 427 7.70 4.58 23.98
C PRO A 427 7.24 3.11 23.96
N LEU A 428 6.26 2.80 23.12
CA LEU A 428 5.75 1.44 22.97
C LEU A 428 6.76 0.57 22.20
N ALA A 429 7.38 1.10 21.15
CA ALA A 429 8.41 0.39 20.41
C ALA A 429 9.64 0.07 21.29
N GLY A 430 10.06 1.01 22.14
CA GLY A 430 11.13 0.80 23.12
C GLY A 430 10.79 -0.29 24.13
N ALA A 431 9.56 -0.31 24.65
CA ALA A 431 9.10 -1.37 25.55
C ALA A 431 9.07 -2.78 24.89
N LEU A 432 8.98 -2.82 23.56
CA LEU A 432 8.94 -4.06 22.76
C LEU A 432 10.31 -4.42 22.15
N ALA A 433 11.36 -3.64 22.40
CA ALA A 433 12.67 -3.82 21.78
C ALA A 433 13.36 -5.12 22.20
N GLY A 434 13.08 -5.63 23.40
CA GLY A 434 13.63 -6.89 23.92
C GLY A 434 12.99 -8.17 23.37
N LEU A 435 11.98 -8.06 22.49
CA LEU A 435 11.37 -9.23 21.85
C LEU A 435 12.31 -9.84 20.81
N ASP A 436 12.40 -11.17 20.79
CA ASP A 436 13.07 -11.86 19.68
C ASP A 436 12.33 -11.61 18.35
N LEU A 437 13.03 -11.81 17.24
CA LEU A 437 12.52 -11.52 15.89
C LEU A 437 11.23 -12.30 15.55
N THR A 438 11.10 -13.53 16.04
CA THR A 438 9.92 -14.38 15.78
C THR A 438 8.71 -13.86 16.54
N ALA A 439 8.86 -13.62 17.84
CA ALA A 439 7.81 -13.05 18.69
C ALA A 439 7.36 -11.69 18.16
N ARG A 440 8.31 -10.83 17.77
CA ARG A 440 8.04 -9.51 17.17
C ARG A 440 7.19 -9.65 15.90
N ARG A 441 7.54 -10.59 15.01
CA ARG A 441 6.80 -10.81 13.76
C ARG A 441 5.41 -11.38 14.00
N VAL A 442 5.26 -12.36 14.89
CA VAL A 442 3.94 -12.92 15.25
C VAL A 442 3.02 -11.83 15.81
N LEU A 443 3.51 -11.01 16.74
CA LEU A 443 2.72 -9.91 17.31
C LEU A 443 2.38 -8.84 16.27
N SER A 444 3.30 -8.53 15.37
CA SER A 444 3.07 -7.56 14.28
C SER A 444 1.95 -8.06 13.37
N VAL A 445 2.07 -9.30 12.88
CA VAL A 445 1.08 -9.93 11.98
C VAL A 445 -0.27 -10.08 12.67
N ALA A 446 -0.30 -10.48 13.95
CA ALA A 446 -1.52 -10.58 14.73
C ALA A 446 -2.22 -9.22 14.88
N SER A 447 -1.47 -8.17 15.19
CA SER A 447 -2.01 -6.80 15.36
C SER A 447 -2.55 -6.25 14.04
N GLN A 448 -1.80 -6.43 12.94
CA GLN A 448 -2.19 -6.03 11.60
C GLN A 448 -3.39 -6.83 11.06
N ALA A 449 -3.52 -8.11 11.42
CA ALA A 449 -4.69 -8.92 11.07
C ALA A 449 -5.92 -8.57 11.91
N ALA A 450 -5.76 -8.26 13.20
CA ALA A 450 -6.86 -7.93 14.10
C ALA A 450 -7.45 -6.54 13.84
N TYR A 451 -6.60 -5.54 13.57
CA TYR A 451 -6.98 -4.16 13.32
C TYR A 451 -8.12 -3.97 12.30
N PRO A 452 -8.05 -4.49 11.06
CA PRO A 452 -9.10 -4.32 10.06
C PRO A 452 -10.43 -4.92 10.48
N TRP A 453 -10.44 -6.05 11.21
CA TRP A 453 -11.67 -6.66 11.70
C TRP A 453 -12.33 -5.83 12.80
N LEU A 454 -11.51 -5.36 13.75
CA LEU A 454 -11.95 -4.49 14.84
C LEU A 454 -12.57 -3.20 14.29
N MET A 455 -11.87 -2.55 13.36
CA MET A 455 -12.35 -1.35 12.68
C MET A 455 -13.61 -1.62 11.86
N THR A 456 -13.62 -2.66 11.02
CA THR A 456 -14.77 -2.98 10.16
C THR A 456 -16.04 -3.23 10.98
N PHE A 457 -15.98 -4.11 11.98
CA PHE A 457 -17.16 -4.43 12.78
C PHE A 457 -17.60 -3.30 13.69
N GLY A 458 -16.64 -2.55 14.24
CA GLY A 458 -16.93 -1.35 15.00
C GLY A 458 -17.64 -0.28 14.15
N LEU A 459 -17.15 -0.03 12.93
CA LEU A 459 -17.74 0.93 12.00
C LEU A 459 -19.11 0.46 11.49
N MET A 460 -19.30 -0.82 11.16
CA MET A 460 -20.62 -1.36 10.83
C MET A 460 -21.64 -1.10 11.94
N GLY A 461 -21.22 -1.33 13.19
CA GLY A 461 -22.04 -1.06 14.36
C GLY A 461 -22.37 0.42 14.58
N LEU A 462 -21.35 1.28 14.46
CA LEU A 462 -21.46 2.74 14.60
C LEU A 462 -22.38 3.33 13.53
N PHE A 463 -22.17 2.94 12.25
CA PHE A 463 -22.95 3.45 11.13
C PHE A 463 -24.40 2.99 11.19
N ARG A 464 -24.67 1.78 11.69
CA ARG A 464 -26.03 1.34 11.96
C ARG A 464 -26.73 2.19 13.02
N ARG A 465 -25.99 2.70 14.02
CA ARG A 465 -26.53 3.62 15.02
C ARG A 465 -26.77 5.03 14.46
N LEU A 466 -25.84 5.54 13.64
CA LEU A 466 -25.88 6.91 13.12
C LEU A 466 -26.74 7.07 11.86
N PHE A 467 -26.86 6.02 11.04
CA PHE A 467 -27.50 6.03 9.73
C PHE A 467 -28.54 4.91 9.60
N SER A 468 -29.39 4.76 10.63
CA SER A 468 -30.50 3.80 10.62
C SER A 468 -31.62 4.19 9.65
N ALA A 469 -31.76 5.48 9.35
CA ALA A 469 -32.74 6.03 8.41
C ALA A 469 -32.12 6.34 7.04
N GLU A 470 -32.94 6.39 6.00
CA GLU A 470 -32.49 6.81 4.67
C GLU A 470 -32.07 8.29 4.68
N SER A 471 -30.87 8.57 4.18
CA SER A 471 -30.38 9.93 3.96
C SER A 471 -30.17 10.17 2.46
N PRO A 472 -30.83 11.17 1.84
CA PRO A 472 -30.62 11.52 0.43
C PRO A 472 -29.17 11.88 0.13
N THR A 473 -28.49 12.55 1.07
CA THR A 473 -27.08 12.94 0.96
C THR A 473 -26.18 11.72 0.95
N MET A 474 -26.35 10.80 1.91
CA MET A 474 -25.54 9.57 1.94
C MET A 474 -25.83 8.68 0.75
N ARG A 475 -27.08 8.62 0.29
CA ARG A 475 -27.44 7.94 -0.95
C ARG A 475 -26.69 8.52 -2.15
N TYR A 476 -26.69 9.83 -2.30
CA TYR A 476 -25.97 10.51 -3.38
C TYR A 476 -24.46 10.25 -3.32
N LEU A 477 -23.86 10.34 -2.12
CA LEU A 477 -22.44 10.08 -1.94
C LEU A 477 -22.08 8.62 -2.24
N SER A 478 -22.89 7.67 -1.76
CA SER A 478 -22.74 6.23 -2.04
C SER A 478 -22.90 5.91 -3.53
N ASP A 479 -23.86 6.56 -4.21
CA ASP A 479 -24.05 6.44 -5.66
C ASP A 479 -22.85 7.05 -6.42
N SER A 480 -22.20 8.09 -5.89
CA SER A 480 -21.01 8.69 -6.52
C SER A 480 -19.72 7.90 -6.30
N ALA A 481 -19.69 6.93 -5.36
CA ALA A 481 -18.46 6.30 -4.87
C ALA A 481 -17.61 5.65 -5.97
N TYR A 482 -18.23 5.01 -6.97
CA TYR A 482 -17.49 4.43 -8.11
C TYR A 482 -16.79 5.50 -8.97
N TRP A 483 -17.44 6.65 -9.19
CA TRP A 483 -16.85 7.75 -9.92
C TRP A 483 -15.70 8.41 -9.14
N LEU A 484 -15.94 8.69 -7.84
CA LEU A 484 -14.91 9.21 -6.95
C LEU A 484 -13.69 8.28 -6.94
N TYR A 485 -13.91 6.97 -6.82
CA TYR A 485 -12.83 5.99 -6.90
C TYR A 485 -12.08 6.05 -8.24
N LEU A 486 -12.80 6.04 -9.37
CA LEU A 486 -12.18 5.98 -10.68
C LEU A 486 -11.33 7.22 -10.97
N ALA A 487 -11.84 8.42 -10.66
CA ALA A 487 -11.30 9.68 -11.17
C ALA A 487 -10.49 10.51 -10.16
N HIS A 488 -10.42 10.15 -8.88
CA HIS A 488 -9.77 11.01 -7.88
C HIS A 488 -8.26 11.17 -8.07
N LEU A 489 -7.53 10.13 -8.49
CA LEU A 489 -6.08 10.14 -8.39
C LEU A 489 -5.39 11.22 -9.25
N PRO A 490 -5.70 11.38 -10.55
CA PRO A 490 -5.16 12.48 -11.34
C PRO A 490 -5.36 13.86 -10.69
N LEU A 491 -6.55 14.08 -10.13
CA LEU A 491 -6.92 15.35 -9.52
C LEU A 491 -6.16 15.61 -8.23
N ILE A 492 -6.02 14.59 -7.38
CA ILE A 492 -5.26 14.69 -6.13
C ILE A 492 -3.81 15.04 -6.41
N VAL A 493 -3.19 14.36 -7.38
CA VAL A 493 -1.78 14.57 -7.72
C VAL A 493 -1.57 15.96 -8.32
N ALA A 494 -2.47 16.39 -9.22
CA ALA A 494 -2.43 17.74 -9.77
C ALA A 494 -2.60 18.81 -8.68
N ALA A 495 -3.51 18.59 -7.72
CA ALA A 495 -3.72 19.52 -6.61
C ALA A 495 -2.49 19.57 -5.68
N GLN A 496 -1.92 18.41 -5.33
CA GLN A 496 -0.67 18.31 -4.57
C GLN A 496 0.45 19.08 -5.27
N TYR A 497 0.63 18.85 -6.57
CA TYR A 497 1.63 19.53 -7.37
C TYR A 497 1.44 21.06 -7.35
N ALA A 498 0.20 21.53 -7.48
CA ALA A 498 -0.13 22.95 -7.54
C ALA A 498 0.13 23.68 -6.21
N VAL A 499 -0.08 23.02 -5.07
CA VAL A 499 0.05 23.65 -3.74
C VAL A 499 1.37 23.34 -3.02
N ARG A 500 2.23 22.47 -3.59
CA ARG A 500 3.44 21.95 -2.92
C ARG A 500 4.37 23.04 -2.37
N ASP A 501 4.46 24.15 -3.12
CA ASP A 501 5.38 25.26 -2.83
C ASP A 501 4.68 26.38 -2.02
N TRP A 502 3.39 26.26 -1.69
CA TRP A 502 2.62 27.33 -1.03
C TRP A 502 3.06 27.57 0.42
N PRO A 503 3.11 28.83 0.87
CA PRO A 503 3.52 29.21 2.23
C PRO A 503 2.42 29.10 3.27
N ILE A 504 1.73 27.95 3.30
CA ILE A 504 0.72 27.63 4.30
C ILE A 504 1.00 26.26 4.93
N ALA A 505 0.47 26.02 6.13
CA ALA A 505 0.73 24.81 6.89
C ALA A 505 0.21 23.53 6.19
N ALA A 506 0.88 22.40 6.40
CA ALA A 506 0.51 21.11 5.80
C ALA A 506 -0.95 20.69 6.07
N PRO A 507 -1.50 20.81 7.28
CA PRO A 507 -2.93 20.52 7.53
C PRO A 507 -3.89 21.37 6.69
N ALA A 508 -3.55 22.65 6.43
CA ALA A 508 -4.37 23.52 5.61
C ALA A 508 -4.34 23.12 4.13
N LYS A 509 -3.15 22.77 3.59
CA LYS A 509 -3.01 22.23 2.23
C LYS A 509 -3.73 20.91 2.06
N PHE A 510 -3.56 20.00 3.01
CA PHE A 510 -4.27 18.73 3.05
C PHE A 510 -5.79 18.93 3.01
N ALA A 511 -6.33 19.77 3.89
CA ALA A 511 -7.76 20.07 3.93
C ALA A 511 -8.25 20.69 2.61
N LEU A 512 -7.49 21.63 2.05
CA LEU A 512 -7.79 22.24 0.75
C LEU A 512 -7.84 21.18 -0.37
N ILE A 513 -6.83 20.33 -0.48
CA ILE A 513 -6.76 19.26 -1.49
C ILE A 513 -7.98 18.34 -1.35
N VAL A 514 -8.26 17.85 -0.14
CA VAL A 514 -9.38 16.92 0.11
C VAL A 514 -10.72 17.55 -0.24
N VAL A 515 -10.97 18.78 0.23
CA VAL A 515 -12.25 19.48 -0.01
C VAL A 515 -12.42 19.84 -1.47
N ALA A 516 -11.39 20.44 -2.10
CA ALA A 516 -11.46 20.86 -3.50
C ALA A 516 -11.62 19.66 -4.43
N ALA A 517 -10.83 18.59 -4.23
CA ALA A 517 -10.93 17.38 -5.04
C ALA A 517 -12.30 16.72 -4.88
N THR A 518 -12.78 16.57 -3.64
CA THR A 518 -14.09 15.97 -3.38
C THR A 518 -15.22 16.79 -3.99
N ALA A 519 -15.21 18.12 -3.82
CA ALA A 519 -16.22 19.01 -4.38
C ALA A 519 -16.24 18.93 -5.92
N PHE A 520 -15.07 18.97 -6.55
CA PHE A 520 -14.95 18.84 -8.00
C PHE A 520 -15.44 17.48 -8.50
N LEU A 521 -15.08 16.38 -7.84
CA LEU A 521 -15.55 15.03 -8.21
C LEU A 521 -17.06 14.87 -8.06
N LEU A 522 -17.67 15.45 -7.02
CA LEU A 522 -19.12 15.42 -6.84
C LEU A 522 -19.83 16.30 -7.89
N LEU A 523 -19.29 17.48 -8.20
CA LEU A 523 -19.84 18.36 -9.22
C LEU A 523 -19.82 17.68 -10.60
N THR A 524 -18.66 17.14 -11.00
CA THR A 524 -18.51 16.38 -12.25
C THR A 524 -19.37 15.13 -12.29
N TYR A 525 -19.53 14.43 -11.15
CA TYR A 525 -20.48 13.33 -11.07
C TYR A 525 -21.90 13.80 -11.40
N ARG A 526 -22.35 14.91 -10.81
CA ARG A 526 -23.70 15.44 -11.02
C ARG A 526 -23.94 15.88 -12.46
N SER A 527 -23.00 16.63 -13.04
CA SER A 527 -23.19 17.29 -14.35
C SER A 527 -22.84 16.38 -15.53
N MET A 528 -21.78 15.56 -15.42
CA MET A 528 -21.20 14.84 -16.56
C MET A 528 -21.45 13.32 -16.52
N VAL A 529 -21.68 12.74 -15.34
CA VAL A 529 -21.72 11.28 -15.18
C VAL A 529 -23.12 10.76 -14.87
N ARG A 530 -23.77 11.29 -13.84
CA ARG A 530 -24.97 10.70 -13.21
C ARG A 530 -26.10 10.37 -14.19
N TYR A 531 -26.30 11.21 -15.20
CA TYR A 531 -27.39 11.09 -16.18
C TYR A 531 -26.92 10.71 -17.59
N THR A 532 -25.69 10.21 -17.73
CA THR A 532 -25.13 9.79 -19.01
C THR A 532 -24.99 8.26 -19.09
N TRP A 533 -24.52 7.75 -20.23
CA TRP A 533 -24.25 6.33 -20.40
C TRP A 533 -23.20 5.82 -19.39
N ILE A 534 -22.25 6.68 -18.99
CA ILE A 534 -21.24 6.38 -17.96
C ILE A 534 -21.92 6.18 -16.61
N GLY A 535 -22.80 7.09 -16.19
CA GLY A 535 -23.58 6.93 -14.96
C GLY A 535 -24.46 5.69 -14.98
N ARG A 536 -25.06 5.37 -16.13
CA ARG A 536 -25.84 4.14 -16.32
C ARG A 536 -24.99 2.89 -16.15
N MET A 537 -23.75 2.91 -16.67
CA MET A 537 -22.80 1.81 -16.53
C MET A 537 -22.34 1.64 -15.07
N LEU A 538 -22.01 2.73 -14.36
CA LEU A 538 -21.52 2.68 -12.98
C LEU A 538 -22.63 2.34 -11.97
N ASN A 539 -23.77 3.03 -12.06
CA ASN A 539 -24.80 3.06 -11.02
C ASN A 539 -26.19 2.59 -11.47
N GLY A 540 -26.37 2.31 -12.77
CA GLY A 540 -27.66 1.99 -13.35
C GLY A 540 -28.42 3.23 -13.82
N PRO A 541 -29.55 3.05 -14.53
CA PRO A 541 -30.30 4.15 -15.10
C PRO A 541 -30.83 5.09 -14.00
N ARG A 542 -30.72 6.41 -14.24
CA ARG A 542 -31.24 7.47 -13.39
C ARG A 542 -31.89 8.53 -14.28
N GLU A 543 -33.02 9.06 -13.85
CA GLU A 543 -33.75 10.11 -14.56
C GLU A 543 -33.45 11.47 -13.95
N ARG A 544 -33.35 12.50 -14.80
CA ARG A 544 -33.23 13.89 -14.33
C ARG A 544 -34.54 14.27 -13.65
N PRO A 545 -34.52 14.92 -12.47
CA PRO A 545 -35.72 15.52 -11.92
C PRO A 545 -36.33 16.46 -12.97
N ALA A 546 -37.64 16.40 -13.17
CA ALA A 546 -38.34 17.36 -14.02
C ALA A 546 -37.96 18.77 -13.56
N ARG A 547 -37.64 19.68 -14.50
CA ARG A 547 -37.48 21.09 -14.14
C ARG A 547 -38.79 21.52 -13.49
N PRO A 548 -38.78 22.18 -12.32
CA PRO A 548 -40.00 22.82 -11.84
C PRO A 548 -40.45 23.76 -12.96
N GLU A 549 -41.68 23.57 -13.42
CA GLU A 549 -42.33 24.53 -14.32
C GLU A 549 -42.23 25.89 -13.62
N SER A 550 -41.70 26.88 -14.33
CA SER A 550 -41.59 28.25 -13.85
C SER A 550 -42.99 28.72 -13.45
N ALA A 551 -43.23 28.80 -12.14
CA ALA A 551 -44.38 29.49 -11.57
C ALA A 551 -44.10 30.99 -11.53
#